data_AF-A0AB38YHN6-F1
#
_entry.id   AF-A0AB38YHN6-F1
#
_cell.length_a   1.000
_cell.length_b   1.000
_cell.length_c   1.000
_cell.angle_alpha   90.00
_cell.angle_beta   90.00
_cell.angle_gamma   90.00
#
_symmetry.space_group_name_H-M   'P 1'
#
loop_
_entity.id
_entity.type
_entity.pdbx_description
1 polymer ?
#
loop_
_entity_poly.entity_id
_entity_poly.type
_entity_poly.pdbx_seq_one_letter_code
_entity_poly.pdbx_strand_id
1 'polypeptide(L)'
;MDADVPQRTGLGGTALMEALATLAGIGCLVGMVWVLFFMNKGKSPIYQVDRDQILSLLKKVLAGDAHDMEWRTFLSVQIRYDEFLESVRFRCEKLDEQYSGNSRGNILNKAGRAQLEDIIAELEEYDHKEF
;
A
#
# COMPACT_ATOMS: atom_id res chain seq x y z
N MET A 1 -32.73 65.54 35.39
CA MET A 1 -33.71 64.88 34.49
C MET A 1 -32.87 64.03 33.58
N ASP A 2 -32.48 62.86 34.06
CA ASP A 2 -31.62 61.93 33.33
C ASP A 2 -32.46 60.69 33.12
N ALA A 3 -32.95 60.56 31.89
CA ALA A 3 -33.76 59.43 31.47
C ALA A 3 -32.83 58.23 31.29
N ASP A 4 -33.03 57.21 32.11
CA ASP A 4 -32.47 55.88 31.95
C ASP A 4 -32.97 55.29 30.62
N VAL A 5 -32.05 55.14 29.66
CA VAL A 5 -32.31 54.51 28.37
C VAL A 5 -31.95 53.03 28.50
N PRO A 6 -32.89 52.09 28.32
CA PRO A 6 -32.59 50.67 28.50
C PRO A 6 -31.75 50.17 27.32
N GLN A 7 -30.56 49.70 27.64
CA GLN A 7 -29.64 49.03 26.73
C GLN A 7 -30.23 47.67 26.31
N ARG A 8 -30.97 47.62 25.19
CA ARG A 8 -31.36 46.35 24.56
C ARG A 8 -30.12 45.68 23.99
N THR A 9 -29.58 44.72 24.72
CA THR A 9 -28.44 43.89 24.33
C THR A 9 -28.83 42.95 23.18
N GLY A 10 -28.09 43.03 22.07
CA GLY A 10 -28.21 42.16 20.89
C GLY A 10 -27.65 40.76 21.11
N LEU A 11 -28.14 40.06 22.14
CA LEU A 11 -27.58 38.79 22.64
C LEU A 11 -27.88 37.58 21.74
N GLY A 12 -28.88 37.66 20.85
CA GLY A 12 -29.30 36.52 20.02
C GLY A 12 -28.47 36.28 18.75
N GLY A 13 -27.89 37.33 18.17
CA GLY A 13 -27.18 37.24 16.89
C GLY A 13 -25.77 36.67 17.02
N THR A 14 -25.08 36.99 18.11
CA THR A 14 -23.71 36.52 18.38
C THR A 14 -23.68 35.03 18.70
N ALA A 15 -24.59 34.56 19.57
CA ALA A 15 -24.71 33.14 19.90
C ALA A 15 -25.06 32.27 18.69
N LEU A 16 -25.91 32.77 17.78
CA LEU A 16 -26.24 32.08 16.54
C LEU A 16 -25.03 31.99 15.60
N MET A 17 -24.25 33.07 15.48
CA MET A 17 -23.03 33.08 14.67
C MET A 17 -21.95 32.13 15.23
N GLU A 18 -21.79 32.05 16.55
CA GLU A 18 -20.84 31.12 17.18
C GLU A 18 -21.28 29.64 17.02
N ALA A 19 -22.58 29.36 17.13
CA ALA A 19 -23.12 28.03 16.88
C ALA A 19 -22.91 27.59 15.42
N LEU A 20 -23.07 28.50 14.46
CA LEU A 20 -22.82 28.20 13.04
C LEU A 20 -21.33 27.97 12.75
N ALA A 21 -20.45 28.78 13.35
CA ALA A 21 -19.01 28.64 13.20
C ALA A 21 -18.48 27.32 13.79
N THR A 22 -19.02 26.90 14.94
CA THR A 22 -18.63 25.62 15.58
C THR A 22 -19.10 24.41 14.78
N LEU A 23 -20.32 24.40 14.25
CA LEU A 23 -20.82 23.32 13.38
C LEU A 23 -19.99 23.18 12.10
N ALA A 24 -19.62 24.30 11.47
CA ALA A 24 -18.76 24.30 10.29
C ALA A 24 -17.35 23.74 10.60
N GLY A 25 -16.77 24.15 11.73
CA GLY A 25 -15.46 23.65 12.18
C GLY A 25 -15.45 22.14 12.43
N ILE A 26 -16.49 21.62 13.09
CA ILE A 26 -16.64 20.17 13.34
C ILE A 26 -16.75 19.40 12.03
N GLY A 27 -17.54 19.91 11.07
CA GLY A 27 -17.65 19.31 9.74
C GLY A 27 -16.32 19.22 9.00
N CYS A 28 -15.51 20.28 9.05
CA CYS A 28 -14.16 20.28 8.49
C CYS A 28 -13.24 19.25 9.16
N LEU A 29 -13.28 19.14 10.49
CA LEU A 29 -12.47 18.17 11.22
C LEU A 29 -12.85 16.73 10.89
N VAL A 30 -14.15 16.43 10.84
CA VAL A 30 -14.66 15.10 10.47
C VAL A 30 -14.24 14.75 9.04
N GLY A 31 -14.37 15.69 8.10
CA GLY A 31 -13.93 15.52 6.72
C GLY A 31 -12.43 15.25 6.63
N MET A 32 -11.61 15.99 7.39
CA MET A 32 -10.15 15.79 7.42
C MET A 32 -9.77 14.42 7.99
N VAL A 33 -10.42 13.99 9.08
CA VAL A 33 -10.22 12.64 9.66
C VAL A 33 -10.62 11.56 8.66
N TRP A 34 -11.70 11.74 7.92
CA TRP A 34 -12.11 10.82 6.85
C TRP A 34 -11.07 10.74 5.74
N VAL A 35 -10.62 11.89 5.22
CA VAL A 35 -9.57 11.95 4.19
C VAL A 35 -8.29 11.27 4.67
N LEU A 36 -7.87 11.53 5.91
CA LEU A 36 -6.71 10.88 6.52
C LEU A 36 -6.92 9.37 6.67
N PHE A 37 -8.11 8.92 7.09
CA PHE A 37 -8.44 7.50 7.21
C PHE A 37 -8.39 6.77 5.86
N PHE A 38 -8.89 7.40 4.79
CA PHE A 38 -8.81 6.86 3.42
C PHE A 38 -7.39 6.95 2.84
N MET A 39 -6.65 8.02 3.12
CA MET A 39 -5.24 8.14 2.72
C MET A 39 -4.35 7.14 3.45
N ASN A 40 -4.60 6.83 4.72
CA ASN A 40 -3.84 5.82 5.47
C ASN A 40 -4.11 4.38 5.01
N LYS A 41 -5.17 4.15 4.24
CA LYS A 41 -5.37 2.88 3.52
C LYS A 41 -4.51 2.79 2.25
N GLY A 42 -4.03 3.93 1.74
CA GLY A 42 -2.96 4.01 0.77
C GLY A 42 -1.65 3.78 1.50
N LYS A 43 -1.14 2.56 1.43
CA LYS A 43 0.22 2.17 1.83
C LYS A 43 1.22 3.30 1.49
N SER A 44 2.05 3.63 2.47
CA SER A 44 3.07 4.69 2.47
C SER A 44 3.69 4.99 1.07
N PRO A 45 3.89 6.26 0.68
CA PRO A 45 4.45 6.64 -0.62
C PRO A 45 5.97 6.50 -0.63
N ILE A 46 6.46 5.32 -0.25
CA ILE A 46 7.80 4.86 -0.56
C ILE A 46 7.62 3.57 -1.31
N TYR A 47 8.24 3.46 -2.47
CA TYR A 47 8.25 2.31 -3.37
C TYR A 47 8.98 1.12 -2.70
N GLN A 48 8.49 0.68 -1.54
CA GLN A 48 8.95 -0.51 -0.85
C GLN A 48 8.30 -1.68 -1.58
N VAL A 49 9.13 -2.49 -2.23
CA VAL A 49 8.71 -3.78 -2.75
C VAL A 49 8.28 -4.61 -1.53
N ASP A 50 6.97 -4.68 -1.32
CA ASP A 50 6.34 -5.31 -0.18
C ASP A 50 6.28 -6.82 -0.41
N ARG A 51 6.44 -7.60 0.66
CA ARG A 51 6.38 -9.07 0.64
C ARG A 51 5.11 -9.57 -0.06
N ASP A 52 3.97 -8.92 0.18
CA ASP A 52 2.70 -9.29 -0.46
C ASP A 52 2.69 -9.05 -1.97
N GLN A 53 3.38 -8.00 -2.44
CA GLN A 53 3.50 -7.73 -3.86
C GLN A 53 4.38 -8.78 -4.56
N ILE A 54 5.49 -9.16 -3.93
CA ILE A 54 6.35 -10.24 -4.42
C ILE A 54 5.56 -11.53 -4.46
N LEU A 55 4.91 -11.92 -3.36
CA LEU A 55 4.12 -13.14 -3.29
C LEU A 55 3.03 -13.18 -4.38
N SER A 56 2.32 -12.07 -4.58
CA SER A 56 1.31 -11.94 -5.63
C SER A 56 1.90 -12.13 -7.01
N LEU A 57 3.06 -11.52 -7.31
CA LEU A 57 3.76 -11.71 -8.57
C LEU A 57 4.20 -13.17 -8.77
N LEU A 58 4.84 -13.79 -7.77
CA LEU A 58 5.29 -15.18 -7.88
C LEU A 58 4.13 -16.14 -8.13
N LYS A 59 2.99 -15.93 -7.45
CA LYS A 59 1.76 -16.71 -7.69
C LYS A 59 1.21 -16.50 -9.11
N LYS A 60 1.25 -15.28 -9.65
CA LYS A 60 0.87 -15.03 -11.06
C LYS A 60 1.81 -15.74 -12.04
N VAL A 61 3.13 -15.73 -11.78
CA VAL A 61 4.11 -16.46 -12.60
C VAL A 61 3.81 -17.95 -12.56
N LEU A 62 3.48 -18.49 -11.37
CA LEU A 62 3.09 -19.88 -11.21
C LEU A 62 1.75 -20.20 -11.89
N ALA A 63 0.80 -19.27 -11.94
CA ALA A 63 -0.46 -19.46 -12.67
C ALA A 63 -0.28 -19.38 -14.21
N GLY A 64 0.76 -18.70 -14.67
CA GLY A 64 0.95 -18.35 -16.08
C GLY A 64 0.27 -17.04 -16.48
N ASP A 65 -0.16 -16.23 -15.51
CA ASP A 65 -0.86 -14.96 -15.70
C ASP A 65 0.05 -13.73 -15.59
N ALA A 66 1.31 -13.92 -15.19
CA ALA A 66 2.28 -12.83 -15.09
C ALA A 66 2.76 -12.39 -16.47
N HIS A 67 2.87 -11.08 -16.66
CA HIS A 67 3.45 -10.53 -17.87
C HIS A 67 4.98 -10.53 -17.81
N ASP A 68 5.66 -10.86 -18.92
CA ASP A 68 7.13 -10.81 -19.04
C ASP A 68 7.73 -9.48 -18.56
N MET A 69 7.05 -8.36 -18.83
CA MET A 69 7.52 -7.04 -18.40
C MET A 69 7.49 -6.87 -16.88
N GLU A 70 6.45 -7.37 -16.20
CA GLU A 70 6.34 -7.32 -14.74
C GLU A 70 7.44 -8.16 -14.10
N TRP A 71 7.67 -9.36 -14.64
CA TRP A 71 8.73 -10.27 -14.19
C TRP A 71 10.12 -9.68 -14.36
N ARG A 72 10.46 -9.17 -15.55
CA ARG A 72 11.76 -8.53 -15.83
C ARG A 72 11.98 -7.30 -14.95
N THR A 73 10.93 -6.53 -14.69
CA THR A 73 11.00 -5.36 -13.82
C THR A 73 11.34 -5.76 -12.39
N PHE A 74 10.65 -6.77 -11.84
CA PHE A 74 10.93 -7.31 -10.51
C PHE A 74 12.38 -7.79 -10.37
N LEU A 75 12.88 -8.56 -11.34
CA LEU A 75 14.25 -9.06 -11.32
C LEU A 75 15.31 -7.94 -11.36
N SER A 76 14.95 -6.79 -11.95
CA SER A 76 15.87 -5.65 -12.11
C SER A 76 15.98 -4.75 -10.86
N VAL A 77 15.08 -4.89 -9.89
CA VAL A 77 15.02 -3.99 -8.71
C VAL A 77 15.80 -4.59 -7.54
N GLN A 78 16.68 -3.79 -6.93
CA GLN A 78 17.36 -4.18 -5.68
C GLN A 78 16.50 -3.86 -4.47
N ILE A 79 16.31 -4.84 -3.59
CA ILE A 79 15.61 -4.72 -2.33
C ILE A 79 16.66 -4.54 -1.23
N ARG A 80 16.73 -3.33 -0.65
CA ARG A 80 17.83 -2.97 0.28
C ARG A 80 17.50 -3.18 1.75
N TYR A 81 16.22 -3.10 2.10
CA TYR A 81 15.76 -3.02 3.48
C TYR A 81 15.32 -4.36 4.05
N ASP A 82 15.30 -5.40 3.22
CA ASP A 82 14.89 -6.74 3.61
C ASP A 82 15.78 -7.77 2.90
N GLU A 83 16.76 -8.29 3.63
CA GLU A 83 17.72 -9.26 3.11
C GLU A 83 17.04 -10.57 2.68
N PHE A 84 15.95 -10.95 3.35
CA PHE A 84 15.21 -12.15 2.98
C PHE A 84 14.52 -11.94 1.63
N LEU A 85 13.82 -10.82 1.44
CA LEU A 85 13.18 -10.52 0.16
C LEU A 85 14.19 -10.33 -0.98
N GLU A 86 15.36 -9.74 -0.71
CA GLU A 86 16.45 -9.69 -1.70
C GLU A 86 16.97 -11.09 -2.05
N SER A 87 17.08 -11.98 -1.06
CA SER A 87 17.47 -13.38 -1.30
C SER A 87 16.44 -14.12 -2.17
N VAL A 88 15.15 -13.85 -1.96
CA VAL A 88 14.05 -14.36 -2.78
C VAL A 88 14.17 -13.84 -4.22
N ARG A 89 14.41 -12.54 -4.39
CA ARG A 89 14.63 -11.95 -5.73
C ARG A 89 15.82 -12.57 -6.43
N PHE A 90 16.95 -12.75 -5.73
CA PHE A 90 18.15 -13.37 -6.28
C PHE A 90 17.92 -14.84 -6.70
N ARG A 91 17.18 -15.61 -5.89
CA ARG A 91 16.77 -16.97 -6.27
C ARG A 91 15.88 -16.97 -7.51
N CYS A 92 14.94 -16.03 -7.61
CA CYS A 92 14.10 -15.86 -8.79
C CYS A 92 14.91 -15.50 -10.05
N GLU A 93 15.92 -14.65 -9.92
CA GLU A 93 16.87 -14.31 -10.98
C GLU A 93 17.62 -15.56 -11.46
N LYS A 94 18.07 -16.41 -10.53
CA LYS A 94 18.71 -17.71 -10.87
C LYS A 94 17.74 -18.68 -11.54
N LEU A 95 16.47 -18.71 -11.13
CA LEU A 95 15.46 -19.51 -11.80
C LEU A 95 15.23 -19.03 -13.24
N ASP A 96 15.21 -17.73 -13.48
CA ASP A 96 15.06 -17.16 -14.81
C ASP A 96 16.26 -17.53 -15.71
N GLU A 97 17.49 -17.40 -15.20
CA GLU A 97 18.69 -17.80 -15.94
C GLU A 97 18.69 -19.30 -16.32
N GLN A 98 18.22 -20.18 -15.44
CA GLN A 98 18.31 -21.63 -15.61
C GLN A 98 17.11 -22.27 -16.30
N TYR A 99 15.92 -21.72 -16.07
CA TYR A 99 14.65 -22.35 -16.44
C TYR A 99 13.73 -21.46 -17.26
N SER A 100 14.22 -20.31 -17.75
CA SER A 100 13.49 -19.48 -18.72
C SER A 100 13.13 -20.30 -19.95
N GLY A 101 11.88 -20.12 -20.41
CA GLY A 101 11.42 -20.55 -21.72
C GLY A 101 11.56 -22.05 -22.02
N ASN A 102 10.47 -22.81 -21.86
CA ASN A 102 10.26 -24.05 -22.64
C ASN A 102 8.82 -24.61 -22.57
N SER A 103 7.81 -23.79 -22.25
CA SER A 103 6.43 -24.27 -22.08
C SER A 103 5.39 -23.23 -22.45
N ARG A 104 4.88 -23.28 -23.69
CA ARG A 104 3.61 -22.67 -24.16
C ARG A 104 3.20 -21.38 -23.42
N GLY A 105 3.97 -20.31 -23.56
CA GLY A 105 3.62 -18.98 -23.03
C GLY A 105 3.87 -18.75 -21.53
N ASN A 106 4.54 -19.67 -20.83
CA ASN A 106 4.95 -19.47 -19.44
C ASN A 106 6.39 -18.95 -19.36
N ILE A 107 6.64 -18.07 -18.38
CA ILE A 107 7.95 -17.49 -18.08
C ILE A 107 8.97 -18.58 -17.71
N LEU A 108 8.58 -19.48 -16.79
CA LEU A 108 9.40 -20.60 -16.33
C LEU A 108 8.89 -21.94 -16.89
N ASN A 109 9.82 -22.85 -17.19
CA ASN A 109 9.49 -24.23 -17.52
C ASN A 109 8.98 -25.01 -16.29
N LYS A 110 8.56 -26.27 -16.48
CA LYS A 110 8.01 -27.11 -15.41
C LYS A 110 8.94 -27.25 -14.20
N ALA A 111 10.25 -27.40 -14.41
CA ALA A 111 11.22 -27.52 -13.33
C ALA A 111 11.40 -26.21 -12.56
N GLY A 112 11.44 -25.07 -13.27
CA GLY A 112 11.48 -23.75 -12.65
C GLY A 112 10.23 -23.44 -11.83
N ARG A 113 9.05 -23.85 -12.30
CA ARG A 113 7.78 -23.69 -11.56
C ARG A 113 7.74 -24.50 -10.26
N ALA A 114 8.26 -25.73 -10.26
CA ALA A 114 8.35 -26.52 -9.05
C ALA A 114 9.26 -25.85 -8.00
N GLN A 115 10.42 -25.32 -8.41
CA GLN A 115 11.29 -24.58 -7.48
C GLN A 115 10.68 -23.24 -7.04
N LEU A 116 9.86 -22.62 -7.89
CA LEU A 116 9.14 -21.40 -7.53
C LEU A 116 8.07 -21.67 -6.44
N GLU A 117 7.44 -22.85 -6.44
CA GLU A 117 6.51 -23.26 -5.38
C GLU A 117 7.19 -23.31 -4.00
N ASP A 118 8.42 -23.82 -3.93
CA ASP A 118 9.20 -23.85 -2.68
C ASP A 118 9.52 -22.42 -2.18
N ILE A 119 9.91 -21.52 -3.09
CA ILE A 119 10.14 -20.11 -2.76
C ILE A 119 8.86 -19.45 -2.25
N ILE A 120 7.72 -19.73 -2.88
CA ILE A 120 6.41 -19.21 -2.47
C ILE A 120 6.06 -19.69 -1.06
N ALA A 121 6.29 -20.97 -0.75
CA ALA A 121 6.03 -21.53 0.57
C ALA A 121 6.88 -20.87 1.66
N GLU A 122 8.18 -20.69 1.43
CA GLU A 122 9.04 -19.96 2.37
C GLU A 122 8.59 -18.50 2.56
N LEU A 123 8.24 -17.83 1.46
CA LEU A 123 7.72 -16.46 1.50
C LEU A 123 6.37 -16.37 2.23
N GLU A 124 5.56 -17.43 2.16
CA GLU A 124 4.29 -17.55 2.87
C GLU A 124 4.47 -17.58 4.39
N GLU A 125 5.50 -18.30 4.86
CA GLU A 125 5.85 -18.42 6.28
C GLU A 125 6.63 -17.22 6.81
N TYR A 126 7.23 -16.42 5.93
CA TYR A 126 7.95 -15.21 6.30
C TYR A 126 7.00 -14.12 6.81
N ASP A 127 7.08 -13.84 8.11
CA ASP A 127 6.45 -12.70 8.77
C ASP A 127 7.42 -11.52 8.79
N HIS A 128 7.07 -10.45 8.08
CA HIS A 128 7.90 -9.26 7.99
C HIS A 128 7.98 -8.58 9.37
N LYS A 129 9.15 -8.62 9.98
CA LYS A 129 9.43 -7.85 11.18
C LYS A 129 9.81 -6.44 10.76
N GLU A 130 8.86 -5.52 10.91
CA GLU A 130 9.13 -4.08 10.83
C GLU A 130 10.29 -3.75 11.79
N PHE A 131 11.37 -3.17 11.26
CA PHE A 131 12.47 -2.61 12.05
C PHE A 131 12.16 -1.16 12.43
#